data_AF-A0A1Y2EPX3-F1
#
_entry.id   AF-A0A1Y2EPX3-F1
#
_cell.length_a   1.000
_cell.length_b   1.000
_cell.length_c   1.000
_cell.angle_alpha   90.00
_cell.angle_beta   90.00
_cell.angle_gamma   90.00
#
_symmetry.space_group_name_H-M   'P 1'
#
loop_
_entity.id
_entity.type
_entity.pdbx_description
1 polymer ?
#
loop_
_entity_poly.entity_id
_entity_poly.type
_entity_poly.pdbx_seq_one_letter_code
_entity_poly.pdbx_strand_id
1 'polypeptide(L)'
;MGTNIREGKLEILNSNVTNSYFEKGFLYYTNIWETKGIHILNSMYFANNTSKKGTFLYFDDVVGGDIPIISINKGKFINNTALSYGGIFYSNARKDTYINEYIIFSNCTFENNNALLGKISYIYDDEHGANFNNTDPNALEKLKSDNNNFVSNPTRIIFDNYNITDTIVIHSGDNIDQEYSCSIYDDYENKFEINGDIGEAILDDLVMYELSLKGKYDDSLKSKIYGTSKSYCYNNSCKFKNIRVVGEPGDYLLELKIVSYGQFHEFKQNSISMNVKIIECDEEGYINQDIEGINIKSCYYPTCNPNCVNNGKCINVNVCDCSKTYFKGNTCSERYKQERYRYIDVFFKVSSAIIIIITLIVVIGLHHFRNYENIKAASYDFLNIILVGTIINCVYVILLSKEDYRKIDCIIIYLIKNIAFSLIFGSITTKSYRIYYISKMKRRINSKILNSLKFVPTLTLVCVHIIIFLILILLNMIENVKDIDENEKEYVKCSYSQISKLRY
;
A
#
# COMPACT_ATOMS: atom_id res chain seq x y z
N MET A 1 -17.57 -53.72 9.12
CA MET A 1 -16.54 -53.37 10.13
C MET A 1 -15.29 -54.15 9.78
N GLY A 2 -14.13 -53.48 9.71
CA GLY A 2 -12.84 -54.14 9.51
C GLY A 2 -12.40 -54.96 10.72
N THR A 3 -11.32 -55.70 10.59
CA THR A 3 -10.74 -56.51 11.66
C THR A 3 -9.62 -55.75 12.34
N ASN A 4 -9.80 -55.57 13.64
CA ASN A 4 -8.83 -54.99 14.55
C ASN A 4 -7.81 -56.06 14.93
N ILE A 5 -6.57 -55.94 14.44
CA ILE A 5 -5.58 -57.00 14.57
C ILE A 5 -4.76 -56.84 15.85
N ARG A 6 -4.70 -57.91 16.64
CA ARG A 6 -3.89 -58.03 17.86
C ARG A 6 -2.79 -59.04 17.65
N GLU A 7 -1.91 -59.16 18.64
CA GLU A 7 -0.86 -60.17 18.65
C GLU A 7 -1.41 -61.58 18.36
N GLY A 8 -0.71 -62.32 17.50
CA GLY A 8 -0.95 -63.74 17.31
C GLY A 8 -0.81 -64.20 15.86
N LYS A 9 -1.55 -65.26 15.54
CA LYS A 9 -1.55 -65.88 14.22
C LYS A 9 -2.92 -65.70 13.56
N LEU A 10 -2.92 -65.13 12.36
CA LEU A 10 -4.11 -64.98 11.53
C LEU A 10 -3.90 -65.75 10.22
N GLU A 11 -4.80 -66.66 9.89
CA GLU A 11 -4.79 -67.35 8.60
C GLU A 11 -6.11 -67.12 7.87
N ILE A 12 -6.05 -66.60 6.66
CA ILE A 12 -7.21 -66.43 5.77
C ILE A 12 -6.91 -67.13 4.45
N LEU A 13 -7.61 -68.23 4.20
CA LEU A 13 -7.35 -69.10 3.04
C LEU A 13 -8.59 -69.14 2.14
N ASN A 14 -8.40 -69.07 0.82
CA ASN A 14 -9.43 -69.29 -0.19
C ASN A 14 -10.73 -68.50 0.06
N SER A 15 -10.59 -67.25 0.47
CA SER A 15 -11.71 -66.42 0.93
C SER A 15 -12.12 -65.41 -0.12
N ASN A 16 -13.41 -65.07 -0.14
CA ASN A 16 -14.00 -64.07 -1.02
C ASN A 16 -14.58 -62.92 -0.17
N VAL A 17 -14.07 -61.71 -0.36
CA VAL A 17 -14.52 -60.50 0.33
C VAL A 17 -14.94 -59.48 -0.72
N THR A 18 -16.25 -59.23 -0.82
CA THR A 18 -16.80 -58.36 -1.86
C THR A 18 -17.85 -57.39 -1.35
N ASN A 19 -18.05 -56.30 -2.10
CA ASN A 19 -19.12 -55.32 -1.92
C ASN A 19 -19.22 -54.79 -0.47
N SER A 20 -18.08 -54.65 0.20
CA SER A 20 -18.01 -54.26 1.60
C SER A 20 -17.46 -52.84 1.77
N TYR A 21 -17.89 -52.17 2.84
CA TYR A 21 -17.30 -50.91 3.30
C TYR A 21 -16.50 -51.13 4.58
N PHE A 22 -15.24 -50.73 4.56
CA PHE A 22 -14.30 -50.82 5.66
C PHE A 22 -13.80 -49.43 6.04
N GLU A 23 -14.22 -48.90 7.18
CA GLU A 23 -13.80 -47.56 7.59
C GLU A 23 -12.27 -47.44 7.75
N LYS A 24 -11.63 -48.48 8.31
CA LYS A 24 -10.18 -48.55 8.59
C LYS A 24 -9.52 -49.74 7.89
N GLY A 25 -9.91 -50.00 6.65
CA GLY A 25 -9.45 -51.15 5.89
C GLY A 25 -9.94 -52.49 6.44
N PHE A 26 -9.70 -53.56 5.68
CA PHE A 26 -10.10 -54.92 6.08
C PHE A 26 -9.29 -55.42 7.27
N LEU A 27 -7.97 -55.13 7.30
CA LEU A 27 -7.07 -55.38 8.41
C LEU A 27 -6.50 -54.04 8.89
N TYR A 28 -6.80 -53.70 10.14
CA TYR A 28 -6.35 -52.45 10.77
C TYR A 28 -5.23 -52.73 11.78
N TYR A 29 -4.12 -52.03 11.62
CA TYR A 29 -2.94 -52.08 12.47
C TYR A 29 -2.67 -50.71 13.07
N THR A 30 -2.39 -50.66 14.37
CA THR A 30 -2.09 -49.43 15.10
C THR A 30 -1.24 -49.72 16.32
N ASN A 31 -0.46 -48.74 16.78
CA ASN A 31 0.36 -48.83 17.99
C ASN A 31 -0.44 -48.98 19.29
N ILE A 32 -1.76 -48.77 19.28
CA ILE A 32 -2.61 -48.93 20.47
C ILE A 32 -2.60 -50.39 20.96
N TRP A 33 -2.39 -51.36 20.06
CA TRP A 33 -2.33 -52.78 20.39
C TRP A 33 -0.97 -53.34 20.01
N GLU A 34 -0.49 -54.34 20.75
CA GLU A 34 0.67 -55.11 20.34
C GLU A 34 0.34 -55.84 19.03
N THR A 35 1.14 -55.61 17.99
CA THR A 35 0.93 -56.12 16.64
C THR A 35 1.94 -57.21 16.25
N LYS A 36 2.55 -57.91 17.22
CA LYS A 36 3.47 -59.01 16.91
C LYS A 36 2.72 -60.20 16.33
N GLY A 37 3.31 -60.93 15.38
CA GLY A 37 2.63 -62.11 14.87
C GLY A 37 2.99 -62.52 13.47
N ILE A 38 2.24 -63.50 12.97
CA ILE A 38 2.36 -64.04 11.61
C ILE A 38 0.97 -64.12 11.00
N HIS A 39 0.73 -63.35 9.95
CA HIS A 39 -0.53 -63.29 9.23
C HIS A 39 -0.35 -63.82 7.82
N ILE A 40 -1.04 -64.91 7.50
CA ILE A 40 -0.92 -65.61 6.21
C ILE A 40 -2.25 -65.51 5.48
N LEU A 41 -2.25 -64.85 4.34
CA LEU A 41 -3.41 -64.65 3.49
C LEU A 41 -3.15 -65.29 2.14
N ASN A 42 -3.87 -66.35 1.78
CA ASN A 42 -3.58 -67.12 0.57
C ASN A 42 -4.82 -67.30 -0.30
N SER A 43 -4.67 -67.06 -1.61
CA SER A 43 -5.72 -67.24 -2.62
C SER A 43 -7.00 -66.44 -2.30
N MET A 44 -6.84 -65.18 -1.90
CA MET A 44 -7.98 -64.30 -1.59
C MET A 44 -8.51 -63.64 -2.86
N TYR A 45 -9.85 -63.54 -2.97
CA TYR A 45 -10.53 -62.67 -3.93
C TYR A 45 -11.14 -61.47 -3.19
N PHE A 46 -10.61 -60.27 -3.43
CA PHE A 46 -10.98 -59.03 -2.73
C PHE A 46 -11.45 -58.00 -3.76
N ALA A 47 -12.77 -57.82 -3.94
CA ALA A 47 -13.29 -56.99 -5.03
C ALA A 47 -14.49 -56.10 -4.69
N ASN A 48 -14.59 -54.95 -5.37
CA ASN A 48 -15.66 -53.95 -5.18
C ASN A 48 -15.81 -53.46 -3.73
N ASN A 49 -14.70 -53.38 -2.98
CA ASN A 49 -14.72 -52.89 -1.60
C ASN A 49 -14.38 -51.40 -1.55
N THR A 50 -14.84 -50.72 -0.49
CA THR A 50 -14.62 -49.28 -0.30
C THR A 50 -14.08 -48.99 1.09
N SER A 51 -13.24 -47.95 1.22
CA SER A 51 -12.71 -47.49 2.51
C SER A 51 -12.38 -46.00 2.50
N LYS A 52 -12.05 -45.42 3.66
CA LYS A 52 -11.48 -44.07 3.73
C LYS A 52 -10.03 -44.05 3.20
N LYS A 53 -9.21 -44.97 3.70
CA LYS A 53 -7.82 -45.22 3.28
C LYS A 53 -7.58 -46.73 3.29
N GLY A 54 -6.67 -47.26 2.48
CA GLY A 54 -6.23 -48.66 2.55
C GLY A 54 -7.39 -49.66 2.56
N THR A 55 -8.03 -49.99 1.44
CA THR A 55 -9.23 -50.86 1.50
C THR A 55 -8.95 -52.22 2.13
N PHE A 56 -7.73 -52.73 1.97
CA PHE A 56 -7.31 -54.02 2.49
C PHE A 56 -6.44 -53.89 3.74
N LEU A 57 -5.28 -53.25 3.62
CA LEU A 57 -4.35 -53.03 4.73
C LEU A 57 -4.34 -51.55 5.12
N TYR A 58 -4.52 -51.27 6.41
CA TYR A 58 -4.43 -49.93 6.97
C TYR A 58 -3.51 -49.95 8.19
N PHE A 59 -2.32 -49.37 8.03
CA PHE A 59 -1.38 -49.10 9.13
C PHE A 59 -1.52 -47.64 9.55
N ASP A 60 -1.89 -47.42 10.82
CA ASP A 60 -2.22 -46.11 11.38
C ASP A 60 -1.37 -45.79 12.60
N ASP A 61 -0.48 -44.83 12.41
CA ASP A 61 0.46 -44.29 13.38
C ASP A 61 1.33 -45.38 14.02
N VAL A 62 1.82 -46.30 13.18
CA VAL A 62 2.75 -47.36 13.61
C VAL A 62 4.17 -46.79 13.66
N VAL A 63 4.58 -46.32 14.83
CA VAL A 63 5.85 -45.66 15.09
C VAL A 63 6.71 -46.50 16.02
N GLY A 64 7.68 -47.21 15.45
CA GLY A 64 8.61 -48.07 16.18
C GLY A 64 7.96 -49.34 16.74
N GLY A 65 8.76 -50.40 16.86
CA GLY A 65 8.33 -51.70 17.40
C GLY A 65 8.14 -52.78 16.34
N ASP A 66 7.95 -54.01 16.82
CA ASP A 66 7.81 -55.19 15.97
C ASP A 66 6.42 -55.19 15.30
N ILE A 67 6.41 -55.19 13.97
CA ILE A 67 5.20 -55.41 13.16
C ILE A 67 5.06 -56.89 12.81
N PRO A 68 3.84 -57.38 12.51
CA PRO A 68 3.65 -58.78 12.21
C PRO A 68 4.19 -59.08 10.82
N ILE A 69 4.69 -60.31 10.62
CA ILE A 69 5.01 -60.81 9.29
C ILE A 69 3.69 -61.07 8.57
N ILE A 70 3.39 -60.30 7.53
CA ILE A 70 2.19 -60.41 6.71
C ILE A 70 2.59 -60.96 5.34
N SER A 71 2.21 -62.19 5.06
CA SER A 71 2.42 -62.83 3.76
C SER A 71 1.10 -62.97 3.03
N ILE A 72 0.94 -62.23 1.93
CA ILE A 72 -0.23 -62.26 1.06
C ILE A 72 0.16 -62.94 -0.25
N ASN A 73 -0.35 -64.15 -0.49
CA ASN A 73 0.01 -64.95 -1.65
C ASN A 73 -1.21 -65.15 -2.57
N LYS A 74 -1.03 -64.95 -3.88
CA LYS A 74 -2.07 -65.17 -4.91
C LYS A 74 -3.37 -64.40 -4.65
N GLY A 75 -3.28 -63.21 -4.06
CA GLY A 75 -4.43 -62.32 -3.84
C GLY A 75 -4.87 -61.63 -5.14
N LYS A 76 -6.19 -61.50 -5.35
CA LYS A 76 -6.77 -60.72 -6.46
C LYS A 76 -7.51 -59.52 -5.91
N PHE A 77 -7.04 -58.32 -6.24
CA PHE A 77 -7.59 -57.05 -5.78
C PHE A 77 -8.20 -56.29 -6.95
N ILE A 78 -9.53 -56.30 -7.06
CA ILE A 78 -10.25 -55.82 -8.26
C ILE A 78 -11.29 -54.74 -7.90
N ASN A 79 -11.27 -53.59 -8.56
CA ASN A 79 -12.27 -52.52 -8.40
C ASN A 79 -12.45 -52.04 -6.95
N ASN A 80 -11.39 -52.01 -6.14
CA ASN A 80 -11.48 -51.47 -4.79
C ASN A 80 -11.21 -49.96 -4.80
N THR A 81 -11.94 -49.20 -3.98
CA THR A 81 -11.84 -47.74 -3.95
C THR A 81 -11.61 -47.21 -2.53
N ALA A 82 -10.46 -46.59 -2.29
CA ALA A 82 -10.24 -45.75 -1.12
C ALA A 82 -10.64 -44.30 -1.45
N LEU A 83 -11.29 -43.60 -0.52
CA LEU A 83 -11.69 -42.20 -0.72
C LEU A 83 -10.49 -41.24 -0.74
N SER A 84 -9.44 -41.54 0.02
CA SER A 84 -8.24 -40.70 0.13
C SER A 84 -6.99 -41.44 -0.36
N TYR A 85 -6.33 -42.21 0.48
CA TYR A 85 -4.98 -42.72 0.18
C TYR A 85 -4.90 -44.25 0.19
N GLY A 86 -4.08 -44.80 -0.70
CA GLY A 86 -3.74 -46.22 -0.69
C GLY A 86 -4.94 -47.08 -1.04
N GLY A 87 -5.24 -47.29 -2.32
CA GLY A 87 -6.43 -48.01 -2.76
C GLY A 87 -6.51 -49.42 -2.17
N ILE A 88 -5.38 -50.10 -1.99
CA ILE A 88 -5.29 -51.41 -1.33
C ILE A 88 -4.54 -51.33 -0.01
N PHE A 89 -3.36 -50.70 -0.03
CA PHE A 89 -2.46 -50.60 1.11
C PHE A 89 -2.23 -49.14 1.47
N TYR A 90 -2.55 -48.79 2.71
CA TYR A 90 -2.19 -47.51 3.31
C TYR A 90 -1.28 -47.76 4.50
N SER A 91 -0.17 -47.03 4.56
CA SER A 91 0.71 -46.98 5.70
C SER A 91 1.24 -45.58 5.94
N ASN A 92 1.11 -45.11 7.17
CA ASN A 92 1.85 -43.96 7.69
C ASN A 92 2.83 -44.39 8.80
N ALA A 93 3.33 -45.63 8.72
CA ALA A 93 4.35 -46.10 9.64
C ALA A 93 5.65 -45.32 9.47
N ARG A 94 6.38 -45.11 10.57
CA ARG A 94 7.54 -44.20 10.63
C ARG A 94 8.66 -44.75 11.49
N LYS A 95 9.84 -44.13 11.38
CA LYS A 95 11.06 -44.40 12.16
C LYS A 95 11.61 -45.79 11.87
N ASP A 96 11.94 -46.57 12.90
CA ASP A 96 12.62 -47.87 12.75
C ASP A 96 11.64 -49.01 12.40
N THR A 97 10.60 -48.71 11.59
CA THR A 97 9.53 -49.66 11.24
C THR A 97 9.71 -50.17 9.81
N TYR A 98 10.56 -51.17 9.60
CA TYR A 98 10.94 -51.68 8.28
C TYR A 98 9.85 -52.50 7.59
N ILE A 99 8.77 -51.88 7.12
CA ILE A 99 7.61 -52.60 6.52
C ILE A 99 7.98 -53.52 5.37
N ASN A 100 8.98 -53.16 4.57
CA ASN A 100 9.41 -53.89 3.39
C ASN A 100 9.85 -55.32 3.69
N GLU A 101 10.38 -55.59 4.88
CA GLU A 101 10.82 -56.93 5.29
C GLU A 101 9.65 -57.80 5.79
N TYR A 102 8.60 -57.19 6.32
CA TYR A 102 7.53 -57.91 7.02
C TYR A 102 6.25 -58.05 6.19
N ILE A 103 5.95 -57.12 5.28
CA ILE A 103 4.74 -57.18 4.45
C ILE A 103 5.09 -57.56 3.02
N ILE A 104 4.70 -58.77 2.62
CA ILE A 104 5.05 -59.34 1.32
C ILE A 104 3.78 -59.68 0.55
N PHE A 105 3.60 -59.02 -0.60
CA PHE A 105 2.61 -59.39 -1.61
C PHE A 105 3.28 -60.26 -2.66
N SER A 106 3.00 -61.57 -2.63
CA SER A 106 3.52 -62.56 -3.56
C SER A 106 2.48 -62.93 -4.62
N ASN A 107 2.79 -62.78 -5.90
CA ASN A 107 1.95 -63.20 -7.02
C ASN A 107 0.51 -62.66 -6.97
N CYS A 108 0.35 -61.41 -6.51
CA CYS A 108 -0.95 -60.76 -6.42
C CYS A 108 -1.29 -60.02 -7.72
N THR A 109 -2.57 -59.90 -8.04
CA THR A 109 -3.07 -59.10 -9.17
C THR A 109 -3.85 -57.88 -8.67
N PHE A 110 -3.61 -56.73 -9.29
CA PHE A 110 -4.23 -55.45 -8.95
C PHE A 110 -4.87 -54.87 -10.21
N GLU A 111 -6.20 -54.78 -10.22
CA GLU A 111 -6.96 -54.36 -11.40
C GLU A 111 -7.98 -53.28 -11.00
N ASN A 112 -7.92 -52.13 -11.68
CA ASN A 112 -8.90 -51.04 -11.54
C ASN A 112 -9.15 -50.56 -10.09
N ASN A 113 -8.13 -50.60 -9.24
CA ASN A 113 -8.23 -50.03 -7.91
C ASN A 113 -8.07 -48.50 -7.99
N ASN A 114 -8.75 -47.77 -7.10
CA ASN A 114 -8.81 -46.31 -7.14
C ASN A 114 -8.52 -45.72 -5.75
N ALA A 115 -7.82 -44.59 -5.74
CA ALA A 115 -7.61 -43.71 -4.60
C ALA A 115 -7.29 -42.30 -5.12
N LEU A 116 -7.40 -41.27 -4.27
CA LEU A 116 -6.92 -39.93 -4.61
C LEU A 116 -5.41 -39.98 -4.88
N LEU A 117 -4.65 -40.61 -3.97
CA LEU A 117 -3.22 -40.89 -4.14
C LEU A 117 -2.92 -42.36 -3.83
N GLY A 118 -2.14 -43.00 -4.71
CA GLY A 118 -1.71 -44.38 -4.54
C GLY A 118 -2.85 -45.38 -4.75
N LYS A 119 -3.29 -45.60 -6.00
CA LYS A 119 -4.32 -46.58 -6.39
C LYS A 119 -4.07 -47.99 -5.84
N ILE A 120 -2.81 -48.34 -5.61
CA ILE A 120 -2.42 -49.60 -4.95
C ILE A 120 -1.90 -49.30 -3.56
N SER A 121 -0.86 -48.46 -3.47
CA SER A 121 -0.09 -48.26 -2.24
C SER A 121 0.15 -46.79 -1.98
N TYR A 122 -0.16 -46.35 -0.75
CA TYR A 122 0.31 -45.10 -0.20
C TYR A 122 1.11 -45.36 1.08
N ILE A 123 2.36 -44.91 1.11
CA ILE A 123 3.32 -45.19 2.18
C ILE A 123 3.94 -43.90 2.72
N TYR A 124 4.63 -43.96 3.86
CA TYR A 124 5.31 -42.77 4.40
C TYR A 124 6.56 -42.40 3.59
N ASP A 125 7.49 -43.34 3.42
CA ASP A 125 8.66 -43.26 2.55
C ASP A 125 8.97 -44.66 1.98
N ASP A 126 9.93 -44.76 1.06
CA ASP A 126 10.27 -46.03 0.40
C ASP A 126 10.78 -47.12 1.36
N GLU A 127 11.34 -46.77 2.52
CA GLU A 127 11.76 -47.73 3.56
C GLU A 127 10.55 -48.38 4.25
N HIS A 128 9.42 -47.69 4.28
CA HIS A 128 8.16 -48.13 4.88
C HIS A 128 7.17 -48.72 3.85
N GLY A 129 7.65 -49.07 2.65
CA GLY A 129 6.86 -49.71 1.60
C GLY A 129 6.67 -51.21 1.80
N ALA A 130 5.57 -51.79 1.32
CA ALA A 130 5.42 -53.25 1.28
C ALA A 130 6.25 -53.84 0.11
N ASN A 131 6.70 -55.07 0.26
CA ASN A 131 7.43 -55.78 -0.79
C ASN A 131 6.44 -56.45 -1.76
N PHE A 132 6.41 -55.98 -3.00
CA PHE A 132 5.60 -56.53 -4.08
C PHE A 132 6.44 -57.47 -4.94
N ASN A 133 6.39 -58.76 -4.62
CA ASN A 133 7.09 -59.80 -5.35
C ASN A 133 6.14 -60.52 -6.32
N ASN A 134 6.50 -60.59 -7.60
CA ASN A 134 5.72 -61.31 -8.58
C ASN A 134 6.63 -62.26 -9.38
N THR A 135 6.11 -63.46 -9.67
CA THR A 135 6.78 -64.43 -10.56
C THR A 135 7.09 -63.86 -11.93
N ASP A 136 6.28 -62.91 -12.42
CA ASP A 136 6.60 -62.14 -13.61
C ASP A 136 7.34 -60.85 -13.22
N PRO A 137 8.65 -60.72 -13.54
CA PRO A 137 9.42 -59.52 -13.20
C PRO A 137 8.86 -58.25 -13.86
N ASN A 138 8.21 -58.36 -15.03
CA ASN A 138 7.65 -57.23 -15.75
C ASN A 138 6.34 -56.73 -15.14
N ALA A 139 5.68 -57.53 -14.29
CA ALA A 139 4.41 -57.15 -13.70
C ALA A 139 4.57 -55.94 -12.77
N LEU A 140 5.65 -55.88 -11.99
CA LEU A 140 5.90 -54.75 -11.11
C LEU A 140 6.23 -53.48 -11.91
N GLU A 141 7.04 -53.58 -12.96
CA GLU A 141 7.33 -52.45 -13.85
C GLU A 141 6.06 -51.92 -14.53
N LYS A 142 5.17 -52.81 -14.98
CA LYS A 142 3.87 -52.44 -15.53
C LYS A 142 3.00 -51.71 -14.50
N LEU A 143 3.00 -52.14 -13.24
CA LEU A 143 2.26 -51.44 -12.19
C LEU A 143 2.90 -50.07 -11.89
N LYS A 144 4.22 -49.97 -11.85
CA LYS A 144 4.94 -48.71 -11.65
C LYS A 144 4.83 -47.73 -12.82
N SER A 145 4.45 -48.19 -14.03
CA SER A 145 4.24 -47.32 -15.18
C SER A 145 3.04 -46.37 -15.06
N ASP A 146 2.09 -46.66 -14.16
CA ASP A 146 1.09 -45.69 -13.73
C ASP A 146 1.61 -45.01 -12.46
N ASN A 147 2.03 -43.76 -12.61
CA ASN A 147 2.59 -42.93 -11.56
C ASN A 147 1.71 -42.88 -10.30
N ASN A 148 0.38 -43.00 -10.41
CA ASN A 148 -0.49 -42.96 -9.24
C ASN A 148 -0.72 -44.34 -8.60
N ASN A 149 -0.09 -45.43 -9.05
CA ASN A 149 -0.25 -46.74 -8.40
C ASN A 149 0.48 -46.80 -7.06
N PHE A 150 1.71 -46.31 -7.02
CA PHE A 150 2.56 -46.26 -5.84
C PHE A 150 2.90 -44.81 -5.56
N VAL A 151 2.51 -44.32 -4.39
CA VAL A 151 2.76 -42.95 -3.96
C VAL A 151 3.32 -43.01 -2.53
N SER A 152 4.30 -42.18 -2.19
CA SER A 152 4.71 -42.00 -0.78
C SER A 152 4.19 -40.67 -0.22
N ASN A 153 4.50 -40.34 1.03
CA ASN A 153 4.37 -38.97 1.50
C ASN A 153 5.34 -38.09 0.69
N PRO A 154 5.08 -36.79 0.52
CA PRO A 154 6.11 -35.87 0.06
C PRO A 154 7.45 -36.12 0.73
N THR A 155 8.52 -36.17 -0.05
CA THR A 155 9.87 -36.38 0.48
C THR A 155 10.82 -35.25 0.15
N ARG A 156 10.58 -34.52 -0.95
CA ARG A 156 11.44 -33.41 -1.38
C ARG A 156 10.71 -32.33 -2.18
N ILE A 157 11.37 -31.19 -2.29
CA ILE A 157 10.93 -30.03 -3.09
C ILE A 157 11.99 -29.76 -4.16
N ILE A 158 11.55 -29.42 -5.37
CA ILE A 158 12.44 -29.12 -6.50
C ILE A 158 11.94 -27.84 -7.19
N PHE A 159 12.85 -26.94 -7.56
CA PHE A 159 12.52 -25.79 -8.39
C PHE A 159 12.14 -26.21 -9.81
N ASP A 160 11.04 -25.67 -10.34
CA ASP A 160 10.61 -25.96 -11.71
C ASP A 160 11.39 -25.12 -12.74
N ASN A 161 11.81 -23.91 -12.35
CA ASN A 161 12.32 -22.89 -13.26
C ASN A 161 13.59 -22.18 -12.75
N TYR A 162 14.37 -22.85 -11.92
CA TYR A 162 15.67 -22.34 -11.45
C TYR A 162 16.73 -23.42 -11.56
N ASN A 163 17.87 -23.06 -12.15
CA ASN A 163 19.04 -23.91 -12.18
C ASN A 163 19.91 -23.62 -10.96
N ILE A 164 20.28 -24.67 -10.22
CA ILE A 164 21.04 -24.59 -8.95
C ILE A 164 22.40 -23.90 -9.13
N THR A 165 22.96 -23.91 -10.35
CA THR A 165 24.21 -23.22 -10.66
C THR A 165 24.08 -21.72 -10.82
N ASP A 166 22.87 -21.22 -11.04
CA ASP A 166 22.64 -19.80 -11.32
C ASP A 166 22.72 -18.98 -10.02
N THR A 167 23.21 -17.74 -10.13
CA THR A 167 23.26 -16.81 -9.00
C THR A 167 22.51 -15.55 -9.38
N ILE A 168 21.52 -15.19 -8.56
CA ILE A 168 20.77 -13.94 -8.71
C ILE A 168 21.63 -12.82 -8.16
N VAL A 169 22.06 -11.88 -9.01
CA VAL A 169 22.90 -10.74 -8.61
C VAL A 169 22.01 -9.50 -8.52
N ILE A 170 21.96 -8.88 -7.34
CA ILE A 170 21.09 -7.72 -7.05
C ILE A 170 21.79 -6.73 -6.12
N HIS A 171 21.32 -5.48 -6.12
CA HIS A 171 21.64 -4.51 -5.08
C HIS A 171 20.76 -4.71 -3.85
N SER A 172 21.24 -4.29 -2.68
CA SER A 172 20.43 -4.30 -1.46
C SER A 172 19.21 -3.39 -1.64
N GLY A 173 17.99 -3.89 -1.47
CA GLY A 173 16.76 -3.14 -1.68
C GLY A 173 16.11 -3.36 -3.05
N ASP A 174 16.73 -4.12 -3.95
CA ASP A 174 16.12 -4.51 -5.22
C ASP A 174 15.00 -5.55 -5.04
N ASN A 175 14.10 -5.57 -6.02
CA ASN A 175 13.06 -6.59 -6.13
C ASN A 175 13.54 -7.74 -7.01
N ILE A 176 13.25 -8.97 -6.57
CA ILE A 176 13.29 -10.16 -7.40
C ILE A 176 11.93 -10.27 -8.09
N ASP A 177 11.81 -9.68 -9.27
CA ASP A 177 10.56 -9.61 -10.05
C ASP A 177 10.26 -10.93 -10.79
N GLN A 178 11.28 -11.75 -11.04
CA GLN A 178 11.09 -13.07 -11.66
C GLN A 178 10.24 -13.96 -10.74
N GLU A 179 9.19 -14.57 -11.29
CA GLU A 179 8.38 -15.56 -10.59
C GLU A 179 9.13 -16.90 -10.58
N TYR A 180 9.41 -17.40 -9.38
CA TYR A 180 9.96 -18.73 -9.17
C TYR A 180 8.88 -19.67 -8.66
N SER A 181 8.93 -20.91 -9.12
CA SER A 181 8.03 -21.96 -8.66
C SER A 181 8.80 -23.21 -8.27
N CYS A 182 8.31 -23.89 -7.24
CA CYS A 182 8.78 -25.22 -6.89
C CYS A 182 7.62 -26.19 -6.74
N SER A 183 7.91 -27.46 -7.03
CA SER A 183 6.97 -28.57 -6.92
C SER A 183 7.44 -29.56 -5.87
N ILE A 184 6.47 -30.26 -5.29
CA ILE A 184 6.68 -31.25 -4.24
C ILE A 184 6.66 -32.63 -4.89
N TYR A 185 7.62 -33.47 -4.52
CA TYR A 185 7.83 -34.81 -5.08
C TYR A 185 7.86 -35.87 -3.98
N ASP A 186 7.43 -37.07 -4.31
CA ASP A 186 7.57 -38.28 -3.49
C ASP A 186 8.82 -39.09 -3.89
N ASP A 187 9.02 -40.25 -3.26
CA ASP A 187 10.15 -41.15 -3.55
C ASP A 187 10.05 -41.85 -4.91
N TYR A 188 8.86 -41.91 -5.49
CA TYR A 188 8.58 -42.49 -6.81
C TYR A 188 8.66 -41.43 -7.93
N GLU A 189 9.18 -40.24 -7.63
CA GLU A 189 9.27 -39.11 -8.56
C GLU A 189 7.93 -38.56 -9.04
N ASN A 190 6.84 -38.91 -8.34
CA ASN A 190 5.53 -38.35 -8.62
C ASN A 190 5.49 -36.91 -8.13
N LYS A 191 5.04 -36.01 -9.03
CA LYS A 191 4.71 -34.64 -8.67
C LYS A 191 3.34 -34.61 -8.00
N PHE A 192 3.25 -34.07 -6.78
CA PHE A 192 1.97 -34.00 -6.08
C PHE A 192 1.01 -33.03 -6.74
N GLU A 193 -0.22 -33.50 -6.90
CA GLU A 193 -1.34 -32.65 -7.28
C GLU A 193 -2.07 -32.14 -6.02
N ILE A 194 -1.83 -30.89 -5.66
CA ILE A 194 -2.62 -30.16 -4.66
C ILE A 194 -3.91 -29.72 -5.36
N ASN A 195 -4.83 -30.68 -5.50
CA ASN A 195 -6.14 -30.45 -6.07
C ASN A 195 -6.99 -29.66 -5.07
N GLY A 196 -7.29 -28.40 -5.40
CA GLY A 196 -8.23 -27.60 -4.63
C GLY A 196 -8.76 -26.46 -5.47
N ASP A 197 -10.05 -26.49 -5.77
CA ASP A 197 -10.76 -25.24 -6.02
C ASP A 197 -10.68 -24.45 -4.70
N ILE A 198 -10.07 -23.25 -4.72
CA ILE A 198 -9.81 -22.45 -3.51
C ILE A 198 -11.10 -22.21 -2.71
N GLY A 199 -12.25 -22.22 -3.40
CA GLY A 199 -13.56 -22.08 -2.77
C GLY A 199 -13.94 -23.19 -1.79
N GLU A 200 -13.35 -24.38 -1.91
CA GLU A 200 -13.69 -25.56 -1.08
C GLU A 200 -12.55 -26.03 -0.16
N ALA A 201 -11.33 -25.49 -0.32
CA ALA A 201 -10.18 -25.89 0.47
C ALA A 201 -10.32 -25.47 1.94
N ILE A 202 -10.18 -26.43 2.86
CA ILE A 202 -10.05 -26.16 4.29
C ILE A 202 -8.66 -25.59 4.55
N LEU A 203 -8.54 -24.55 5.39
CA LEU A 203 -7.26 -23.90 5.68
C LEU A 203 -6.18 -24.89 6.14
N ASP A 204 -6.59 -25.93 6.87
CA ASP A 204 -5.74 -26.99 7.40
C ASP A 204 -5.18 -27.93 6.32
N ASP A 205 -5.71 -27.90 5.09
CA ASP A 205 -5.22 -28.71 3.98
C ASP A 205 -4.14 -27.97 3.15
N LEU A 206 -3.93 -26.67 3.40
CA LEU A 206 -2.99 -25.87 2.65
C LEU A 206 -1.55 -26.11 3.10
N VAL A 207 -0.69 -26.37 2.12
CA VAL A 207 0.76 -26.38 2.30
C VAL A 207 1.25 -24.93 2.34
N MET A 208 1.77 -24.49 3.48
CA MET A 208 2.30 -23.13 3.66
C MET A 208 3.82 -23.13 3.67
N TYR A 209 4.41 -22.08 3.10
CA TYR A 209 5.86 -21.90 3.03
C TYR A 209 6.29 -20.52 3.53
N GLU A 210 7.55 -20.44 3.96
CA GLU A 210 8.23 -19.23 4.39
C GLU A 210 9.55 -19.08 3.62
N LEU A 211 9.83 -17.86 3.17
CA LEU A 211 11.08 -17.45 2.57
C LEU A 211 11.99 -16.83 3.62
N SER A 212 13.24 -17.25 3.66
CA SER A 212 14.28 -16.65 4.50
C SER A 212 15.56 -16.43 3.71
N LEU A 213 16.33 -15.41 4.07
CA LEU A 213 17.64 -15.13 3.49
C LEU A 213 18.69 -15.36 4.57
N LYS A 214 19.69 -16.20 4.28
CA LYS A 214 20.79 -16.53 5.19
C LYS A 214 22.12 -16.35 4.49
N GLY A 215 23.15 -15.87 5.18
CA GLY A 215 24.48 -15.80 4.60
C GLY A 215 24.96 -17.20 4.22
N LYS A 216 25.53 -17.36 3.03
CA LYS A 216 25.94 -18.67 2.51
C LYS A 216 27.17 -19.21 3.25
N TYR A 217 28.08 -18.32 3.62
CA TYR A 217 29.34 -18.65 4.29
C TYR A 217 29.54 -17.91 5.62
N ASP A 218 28.67 -16.95 5.93
CA ASP A 218 28.77 -16.09 7.11
C ASP A 218 27.37 -15.79 7.68
N ASP A 219 27.03 -16.45 8.80
CA ASP A 219 25.75 -16.28 9.50
C ASP A 219 25.62 -14.90 10.19
N SER A 220 26.70 -14.10 10.24
CA SER A 220 26.65 -12.76 10.84
C SER A 220 26.06 -11.69 9.91
N LEU A 221 25.99 -11.99 8.60
CA LEU A 221 25.44 -11.09 7.59
C LEU A 221 23.96 -10.81 7.85
N LYS A 222 23.64 -9.54 8.06
CA LYS A 222 22.26 -9.12 8.33
C LYS A 222 21.50 -9.00 7.03
N SER A 223 20.31 -9.59 7.00
CA SER A 223 19.40 -9.46 5.88
C SER A 223 17.94 -9.52 6.29
N LYS A 224 17.07 -9.07 5.40
CA LYS A 224 15.63 -9.09 5.56
C LYS A 224 14.93 -9.12 4.21
N ILE A 225 13.86 -9.92 4.13
CA ILE A 225 12.96 -9.96 2.98
C ILE A 225 11.72 -9.11 3.30
N TYR A 226 11.35 -8.24 2.37
CA TYR A 226 10.09 -7.51 2.37
C TYR A 226 9.18 -8.01 1.25
N GLY A 227 7.87 -7.93 1.45
CA GLY A 227 6.86 -8.45 0.52
C GLY A 227 6.21 -9.73 1.03
N THR A 228 5.80 -10.62 0.12
CA THR A 228 5.13 -11.89 0.44
C THR A 228 6.15 -12.96 0.83
N SER A 229 6.76 -12.83 2.01
CA SER A 229 7.71 -13.83 2.54
C SER A 229 7.04 -15.09 3.09
N LYS A 230 5.72 -15.05 3.35
CA LYS A 230 4.90 -16.20 3.75
C LYS A 230 3.74 -16.35 2.80
N SER A 231 3.52 -17.55 2.31
CA SER A 231 2.42 -17.85 1.39
C SER A 231 2.08 -19.34 1.40
N TYR A 232 1.26 -19.79 0.47
CA TYR A 232 0.82 -21.16 0.33
C TYR A 232 1.04 -21.68 -1.10
N CYS A 233 1.10 -23.01 -1.23
CA CYS A 233 1.20 -23.67 -2.51
C CYS A 233 -0.18 -23.85 -3.13
N TYR A 234 -0.30 -23.60 -4.43
CA TYR A 234 -1.55 -23.67 -5.18
C TYR A 234 -1.32 -24.27 -6.57
N ASN A 235 -2.28 -25.04 -7.09
CA ASN A 235 -2.16 -25.74 -8.37
C ASN A 235 -0.81 -26.48 -8.50
N ASN A 236 -0.49 -27.31 -7.52
CA ASN A 236 0.68 -28.21 -7.57
C ASN A 236 2.03 -27.49 -7.54
N SER A 237 2.06 -26.20 -7.18
CA SER A 237 3.29 -25.40 -7.16
C SER A 237 3.26 -24.37 -6.04
N CYS A 238 4.41 -24.14 -5.42
CA CYS A 238 4.63 -23.05 -4.48
C CYS A 238 5.30 -21.92 -5.25
N LYS A 239 4.61 -20.80 -5.46
CA LYS A 239 5.07 -19.70 -6.30
C LYS A 239 5.32 -18.45 -5.51
N PHE A 240 6.45 -17.79 -5.74
CA PHE A 240 6.76 -16.47 -5.18
C PHE A 240 7.34 -15.54 -6.24
N LYS A 241 7.10 -14.23 -6.07
CA LYS A 241 7.62 -13.14 -6.90
C LYS A 241 7.56 -11.82 -6.14
N ASN A 242 8.15 -10.77 -6.70
CA ASN A 242 8.06 -9.41 -6.18
C ASN A 242 8.48 -9.31 -4.71
N ILE A 243 9.52 -10.06 -4.34
CA ILE A 243 10.12 -9.98 -3.02
C ILE A 243 11.27 -8.98 -3.07
N ARG A 244 11.33 -8.09 -2.09
CA ARG A 244 12.39 -7.10 -1.98
C ARG A 244 13.42 -7.58 -0.97
N VAL A 245 14.68 -7.67 -1.37
CA VAL A 245 15.73 -8.24 -0.55
C VAL A 245 16.67 -7.14 -0.09
N VAL A 246 16.79 -6.95 1.23
CA VAL A 246 17.69 -5.95 1.84
C VAL A 246 18.73 -6.69 2.66
N GLY A 247 20.01 -6.44 2.43
CA GLY A 247 21.09 -7.13 3.13
C GLY A 247 22.45 -6.46 2.97
N GLU A 248 23.39 -6.81 3.83
CA GLU A 248 24.79 -6.40 3.66
C GLU A 248 25.41 -7.05 2.40
N PRO A 249 26.40 -6.43 1.73
CA PRO A 249 27.05 -7.06 0.58
C PRO A 249 27.63 -8.44 0.92
N GLY A 250 27.35 -9.45 0.09
CA GLY A 250 27.76 -10.82 0.36
C GLY A 250 27.00 -11.88 -0.44
N ASP A 251 27.37 -13.14 -0.23
CA ASP A 251 26.70 -14.30 -0.83
C ASP A 251 25.67 -14.87 0.16
N TYR A 252 24.44 -15.09 -0.32
CA TYR A 252 23.29 -15.54 0.45
C TYR A 252 22.63 -16.76 -0.17
N LEU A 253 21.88 -17.48 0.67
CA LEU A 253 20.93 -18.51 0.31
C LEU A 253 19.52 -17.99 0.59
N LEU A 254 18.72 -17.81 -0.47
CA LEU A 254 17.27 -17.59 -0.36
C LEU A 254 16.61 -18.96 -0.21
N GLU A 255 16.26 -19.30 1.02
CA GLU A 255 15.64 -20.58 1.40
C GLU A 255 14.12 -20.45 1.41
N LEU A 256 13.45 -21.29 0.62
CA LEU A 256 12.03 -21.59 0.77
C LEU A 256 11.89 -22.82 1.66
N LYS A 257 11.14 -22.70 2.76
CA LYS A 257 10.87 -23.78 3.70
C LYS A 257 9.38 -23.98 3.91
N ILE A 258 8.91 -25.22 3.82
CA ILE A 258 7.53 -25.57 4.20
C ILE A 258 7.39 -25.48 5.72
N VAL A 259 6.39 -24.72 6.17
CA VAL A 259 6.08 -24.49 7.58
C VAL A 259 4.74 -25.12 7.99
N SER A 260 3.87 -25.43 7.03
CA SER A 260 2.65 -26.23 7.21
C SER A 260 2.55 -27.24 6.09
N TYR A 261 2.26 -28.50 6.40
CA TYR A 261 2.24 -29.61 5.44
C TYR A 261 0.83 -29.96 4.94
N GLY A 262 -0.19 -29.26 5.42
CA GLY A 262 -1.57 -29.56 5.08
C GLY A 262 -1.96 -30.98 5.49
N GLN A 263 -2.51 -31.73 4.53
CA GLN A 263 -2.87 -33.15 4.68
C GLN A 263 -1.68 -34.12 4.76
N PHE A 264 -0.46 -33.65 4.50
CA PHE A 264 0.75 -34.48 4.46
C PHE A 264 1.47 -34.50 5.81
N HIS A 265 2.32 -35.51 6.00
CA HIS A 265 3.24 -35.52 7.13
C HIS A 265 4.50 -34.69 6.85
N GLU A 266 5.13 -34.20 7.91
CA GLU A 266 6.43 -33.54 7.83
C GLU A 266 7.48 -34.46 7.20
N PHE A 267 8.29 -33.90 6.30
CA PHE A 267 9.35 -34.62 5.60
C PHE A 267 10.69 -33.87 5.66
N LYS A 268 11.79 -34.61 5.54
CA LYS A 268 13.15 -34.11 5.83
C LYS A 268 13.64 -33.04 4.85
N GLN A 269 13.39 -33.21 3.55
CA GLN A 269 13.82 -32.25 2.52
C GLN A 269 12.72 -31.23 2.23
N ASN A 270 12.19 -30.61 3.30
CA ASN A 270 11.14 -29.59 3.26
C ASN A 270 11.64 -28.17 2.97
N SER A 271 12.92 -28.00 2.68
CA SER A 271 13.48 -26.72 2.24
C SER A 271 14.34 -26.86 1.00
N ILE A 272 14.39 -25.78 0.22
CA ILE A 272 15.22 -25.64 -0.96
C ILE A 272 15.74 -24.20 -1.03
N SER A 273 16.94 -24.00 -1.58
CA SER A 273 17.61 -22.70 -1.57
C SER A 273 18.11 -22.27 -2.94
N MET A 274 18.12 -20.95 -3.17
CA MET A 274 18.71 -20.30 -4.34
C MET A 274 19.92 -19.45 -3.95
N ASN A 275 20.91 -19.37 -4.83
CA ASN A 275 22.06 -18.48 -4.62
C ASN A 275 21.66 -17.04 -4.98
N VAL A 276 21.83 -16.12 -4.02
CA VAL A 276 21.64 -14.68 -4.20
C VAL A 276 22.93 -13.97 -3.81
N LYS A 277 23.42 -13.08 -4.65
CA LYS A 277 24.58 -12.24 -4.37
C LYS A 277 24.16 -10.79 -4.28
N ILE A 278 24.32 -10.20 -3.10
CA ILE A 278 24.10 -8.77 -2.88
C ILE A 278 25.43 -8.06 -3.13
N ILE A 279 25.47 -7.19 -4.12
CA ILE A 279 26.68 -6.44 -4.49
C ILE A 279 26.79 -5.11 -3.73
N GLU A 280 27.99 -4.54 -3.71
CA GLU A 280 28.26 -3.23 -3.10
C GLU A 280 27.60 -2.10 -3.89
N CYS A 281 27.16 -1.07 -3.16
CA CYS A 281 26.43 0.08 -3.71
C CYS A 281 27.39 1.18 -4.20
N ASP A 282 28.16 0.87 -5.24
CA ASP A 282 29.21 1.76 -5.76
C ASP A 282 28.84 2.45 -7.08
N GLU A 283 27.65 2.18 -7.60
CA GLU A 283 27.17 2.76 -8.86
C GLU A 283 26.86 4.25 -8.74
N GLU A 284 27.31 5.03 -9.73
CA GLU A 284 27.11 6.48 -9.76
C GLU A 284 25.60 6.81 -9.78
N GLY A 285 25.15 7.60 -8.79
CA GLY A 285 23.76 8.03 -8.66
C GLY A 285 22.92 7.18 -7.70
N TYR A 286 23.41 6.03 -7.24
CA TYR A 286 22.77 5.28 -6.17
C TYR A 286 23.08 5.86 -4.79
N ILE A 287 22.15 5.68 -3.86
CA ILE A 287 22.27 6.13 -2.47
C ILE A 287 22.25 4.90 -1.58
N ASN A 288 23.27 4.78 -0.72
CA ASN A 288 23.41 3.71 0.26
C ASN A 288 22.98 4.19 1.66
N GLN A 289 21.69 4.04 1.99
CA GLN A 289 21.09 4.57 3.22
C GLN A 289 20.10 3.57 3.85
N ASP A 290 20.02 3.55 5.17
CA ASP A 290 18.95 2.84 5.90
C ASP A 290 17.65 3.65 5.81
N ILE A 291 16.77 3.26 4.90
CA ILE A 291 15.47 3.90 4.69
C ILE A 291 14.36 3.22 5.51
N GLU A 292 14.59 1.99 5.98
CA GLU A 292 13.62 1.21 6.74
C GLU A 292 13.78 1.31 8.27
N GLY A 293 14.89 1.88 8.76
CA GLY A 293 15.18 2.03 10.19
C GLY A 293 15.52 0.71 10.88
N ILE A 294 16.02 -0.28 10.14
CA ILE A 294 16.37 -1.62 10.65
C ILE A 294 17.88 -1.81 10.81
N ASN A 295 18.67 -0.75 10.64
CA ASN A 295 20.13 -0.77 10.67
C ASN A 295 20.75 -1.68 9.59
N ILE A 296 20.09 -1.77 8.43
CA ILE A 296 20.62 -2.38 7.20
C ILE A 296 20.41 -1.35 6.10
N LYS A 297 21.46 -1.02 5.35
CA LYS A 297 21.36 0.00 4.30
C LYS A 297 20.83 -0.61 3.01
N SER A 298 19.95 0.14 2.36
CA SER A 298 19.43 -0.14 1.03
C SER A 298 20.21 0.71 0.02
N CYS A 299 20.49 0.14 -1.14
CA CYS A 299 21.06 0.75 -2.31
C CYS A 299 19.96 1.01 -3.33
N TYR A 300 19.63 2.27 -3.59
CA TYR A 300 18.55 2.60 -4.52
C TYR A 300 18.85 3.86 -5.30
N TYR A 301 18.24 3.94 -6.48
CA TYR A 301 18.22 5.17 -7.26
C TYR A 301 17.11 6.09 -6.72
N PRO A 302 17.39 7.38 -6.42
CA PRO A 302 16.40 8.29 -5.87
C PRO A 302 15.26 8.50 -6.87
N THR A 303 14.07 8.02 -6.51
CA THR A 303 12.84 8.16 -7.29
C THR A 303 11.79 8.93 -6.49
N CYS A 304 11.04 9.79 -7.17
CA CYS A 304 10.03 10.65 -6.56
C CYS A 304 8.69 10.39 -7.24
N ASN A 305 7.65 10.09 -6.45
CA ASN A 305 6.27 9.91 -6.92
C ASN A 305 5.33 10.80 -6.09
N PRO A 306 4.80 11.91 -6.63
CA PRO A 306 4.95 12.36 -8.02
C PRO A 306 6.35 12.89 -8.34
N ASN A 307 6.70 12.94 -9.64
CA ASN A 307 7.96 13.51 -10.11
C ASN A 307 8.12 14.97 -9.67
N CYS A 308 9.35 15.38 -9.37
CA CYS A 308 9.70 16.78 -9.11
C CYS A 308 9.36 17.63 -10.35
N VAL A 309 8.64 18.75 -10.16
CA VAL A 309 8.28 19.67 -11.26
C VAL A 309 9.25 20.85 -11.33
N ASN A 310 9.13 21.69 -12.36
CA ASN A 310 9.89 22.94 -12.51
C ASN A 310 11.42 22.80 -12.41
N ASN A 311 11.98 21.73 -12.99
CA ASN A 311 13.41 21.39 -12.97
C ASN A 311 13.98 21.04 -11.58
N GLY A 312 13.13 20.67 -10.62
CA GLY A 312 13.59 20.04 -9.37
C GLY A 312 14.27 18.70 -9.63
N LYS A 313 15.29 18.35 -8.83
CA LYS A 313 15.97 17.04 -8.91
C LYS A 313 15.59 16.16 -7.75
N CYS A 314 15.25 14.90 -7.99
CA CYS A 314 15.02 13.94 -6.91
C CYS A 314 16.36 13.56 -6.30
N ILE A 315 16.57 13.90 -5.03
CA ILE A 315 17.83 13.63 -4.29
C ILE A 315 17.68 12.49 -3.28
N ASN A 316 16.45 12.10 -2.97
CA ASN A 316 16.12 10.94 -2.13
C ASN A 316 14.69 10.47 -2.46
N VAL A 317 14.24 9.33 -1.92
CA VAL A 317 12.87 8.82 -2.11
C VAL A 317 11.86 9.89 -1.71
N ASN A 318 11.10 10.40 -2.69
CA ASN A 318 10.12 11.48 -2.51
C ASN A 318 10.68 12.79 -1.90
N VAL A 319 11.97 13.07 -2.07
CA VAL A 319 12.61 14.33 -1.66
C VAL A 319 13.21 15.03 -2.87
N CYS A 320 12.62 16.17 -3.24
CA CYS A 320 13.11 17.02 -4.32
C CYS A 320 14.03 18.13 -3.83
N ASP A 321 15.18 18.31 -4.48
CA ASP A 321 16.01 19.50 -4.36
C ASP A 321 15.49 20.59 -5.31
N CYS A 322 14.92 21.64 -4.71
CA CYS A 322 14.42 22.81 -5.40
C CYS A 322 15.39 24.01 -5.31
N SER A 323 16.60 23.85 -4.75
CA SER A 323 17.52 24.95 -4.45
C SER A 323 17.97 25.75 -5.68
N LYS A 324 17.96 25.11 -6.86
CA LYS A 324 18.29 25.74 -8.16
C LYS A 324 17.07 26.29 -8.90
N THR A 325 15.90 26.35 -8.25
CA THR A 325 14.63 26.75 -8.85
C THR A 325 14.01 27.93 -8.07
N TYR A 326 13.06 28.64 -8.69
CA TYR A 326 12.23 29.65 -8.01
C TYR A 326 11.06 29.04 -7.20
N PHE A 327 11.07 27.71 -7.02
CA PHE A 327 10.02 26.97 -6.35
C PHE A 327 10.54 26.28 -5.09
N LYS A 328 9.60 25.85 -4.25
CA LYS A 328 9.79 25.17 -2.98
C LYS A 328 8.70 24.11 -2.79
N GLY A 329 8.72 23.46 -1.63
CA GLY A 329 7.82 22.38 -1.28
C GLY A 329 8.32 21.03 -1.77
N ASN A 330 7.66 19.95 -1.35
CA ASN A 330 8.15 18.58 -1.55
C ASN A 330 8.30 18.20 -3.03
N THR A 331 7.56 18.86 -3.93
CA THR A 331 7.57 18.60 -5.37
C THR A 331 8.12 19.76 -6.20
N CYS A 332 8.64 20.82 -5.57
CA CYS A 332 9.03 22.07 -6.24
C CYS A 332 7.87 22.74 -7.02
N SER A 333 6.64 22.62 -6.51
CA SER A 333 5.43 23.17 -7.14
C SER A 333 4.99 24.51 -6.54
N GLU A 334 5.46 24.86 -5.34
CA GLU A 334 5.05 26.10 -4.66
C GLU A 334 6.05 27.22 -4.95
N ARG A 335 5.59 28.43 -5.25
CA ARG A 335 6.48 29.58 -5.42
C ARG A 335 6.91 30.18 -4.08
N TYR A 336 8.05 30.85 -4.06
CA TYR A 336 8.40 31.70 -2.92
C TYR A 336 7.44 32.89 -2.83
N LYS A 337 6.98 33.21 -1.62
CA LYS A 337 6.16 34.40 -1.39
C LYS A 337 7.05 35.63 -1.33
N GLN A 338 6.59 36.74 -1.91
CA GLN A 338 7.30 38.01 -1.83
C GLN A 338 7.27 38.53 -0.38
N GLU A 339 8.44 38.77 0.20
CA GLU A 339 8.55 39.35 1.54
C GLU A 339 8.40 40.88 1.45
N ARG A 340 7.39 41.43 2.12
CA ARG A 340 7.23 42.88 2.25
C ARG A 340 8.23 43.45 3.25
N TYR A 341 8.79 44.63 2.94
CA TYR A 341 9.64 45.37 3.86
C TYR A 341 8.82 45.91 5.04
N ARG A 342 8.79 45.16 6.16
CA ARG A 342 8.04 45.50 7.37
C ARG A 342 8.27 46.94 7.87
N TYR A 343 9.48 47.46 7.72
CA TYR A 343 9.82 48.84 8.11
C TYR A 343 9.02 49.90 7.36
N ILE A 344 8.78 49.70 6.06
CA ILE A 344 8.01 50.65 5.23
C ILE A 344 6.54 50.64 5.66
N ASP A 345 5.97 49.46 5.89
CA ASP A 345 4.58 49.33 6.36
C ASP A 345 4.39 49.97 7.75
N VAL A 346 5.33 49.76 8.67
CA VAL A 346 5.30 50.40 10.00
C VAL A 346 5.40 51.92 9.87
N PHE A 347 6.29 52.44 9.02
CA PHE A 347 6.44 53.86 8.78
C PHE A 347 5.13 54.51 8.27
N PHE A 348 4.44 53.88 7.31
CA PHE A 348 3.15 54.38 6.81
C PHE A 348 2.03 54.32 7.87
N LYS A 349 2.00 53.28 8.70
CA LYS A 349 1.03 53.17 9.82
C LYS A 349 1.24 54.27 10.86
N VAL A 350 2.49 54.48 11.29
CA VAL A 350 2.83 55.47 12.32
C VAL A 350 2.57 56.89 11.83
N SER A 351 3.02 57.23 10.62
CA SER A 351 2.77 58.55 10.02
C SER A 351 1.27 58.82 9.86
N SER A 352 0.48 57.84 9.40
CA SER A 352 -0.97 57.97 9.28
C SER A 352 -1.66 58.17 10.64
N ALA A 353 -1.23 57.44 11.68
CA ALA A 353 -1.77 57.60 13.03
C ALA A 353 -1.49 58.99 13.62
N ILE A 354 -0.27 59.52 13.44
CA ILE A 354 0.09 60.87 13.87
C ILE A 354 -0.78 61.92 13.17
N ILE A 355 -0.99 61.79 11.84
CA ILE A 355 -1.84 62.71 11.07
C ILE A 355 -3.30 62.63 11.54
N ILE A 356 -3.82 61.44 11.87
CA ILE A 356 -5.17 61.28 12.44
C ILE A 356 -5.29 62.03 13.78
N ILE A 357 -4.29 61.92 14.68
CA ILE A 357 -4.31 62.62 15.97
C ILE A 357 -4.29 64.14 15.76
N ILE A 358 -3.41 64.64 14.88
CA ILE A 358 -3.33 66.08 14.57
C ILE A 358 -4.65 66.58 13.97
N THR A 359 -5.23 65.84 13.02
CA THR A 359 -6.50 66.22 12.39
C THR A 359 -7.66 66.24 13.39
N LEU A 360 -7.71 65.31 14.35
CA LEU A 360 -8.71 65.33 15.43
C LEU A 360 -8.56 66.56 16.33
N ILE A 361 -7.33 66.94 16.70
CA ILE A 361 -7.06 68.17 17.48
C ILE A 361 -7.55 69.40 16.70
N VAL A 362 -7.30 69.46 15.39
CA VAL A 362 -7.78 70.56 14.53
C VAL A 362 -9.32 70.59 14.47
N VAL A 363 -9.99 69.43 14.35
CA VAL A 363 -11.46 69.37 14.38
C VAL A 363 -12.02 69.91 15.71
N ILE A 364 -11.43 69.52 16.84
CA ILE A 364 -11.82 70.02 18.17
C ILE A 364 -11.59 71.54 18.27
N GLY A 365 -10.43 72.02 17.80
CA GLY A 365 -10.11 73.44 17.75
C GLY A 365 -11.10 74.24 16.90
N LEU A 366 -11.42 73.76 15.70
CA LEU A 366 -12.42 74.39 14.84
C LEU A 366 -13.80 74.44 15.51
N HIS A 367 -14.18 73.37 16.22
CA HIS A 367 -15.45 73.32 16.93
C HIS A 367 -15.49 74.37 18.05
N HIS A 368 -14.42 74.48 18.84
CA HIS A 368 -14.31 75.45 19.92
C HIS A 368 -14.32 76.90 19.40
N PHE A 369 -13.58 77.16 18.32
CA PHE A 369 -13.43 78.50 17.73
C PHE A 369 -14.47 78.82 16.63
N ARG A 370 -15.57 78.04 16.52
CA ARG A 370 -16.57 78.18 15.44
C ARG A 370 -17.19 79.57 15.28
N ASN A 371 -17.19 80.36 16.35
CA ASN A 371 -17.79 81.70 16.38
C ASN A 371 -16.83 82.82 15.95
N TYR A 372 -15.53 82.55 15.81
CA TYR A 372 -14.56 83.54 15.34
C TYR A 372 -14.81 83.89 13.87
N GLU A 373 -14.77 85.18 13.54
CA GLU A 373 -15.13 85.70 12.22
C GLU A 373 -14.30 85.06 11.08
N ASN A 374 -13.01 84.85 11.29
CA ASN A 374 -12.11 84.23 10.31
C ASN A 374 -12.54 82.79 9.95
N ILE A 375 -12.89 81.97 10.96
CA ILE A 375 -13.32 80.58 10.76
C ILE A 375 -14.71 80.53 10.13
N LYS A 376 -15.60 81.43 10.57
CA LYS A 376 -16.93 81.58 9.99
C LYS A 376 -16.87 81.97 8.51
N ALA A 377 -15.97 82.89 8.14
CA ALA A 377 -15.72 83.29 6.77
C ALA A 377 -15.15 82.15 5.92
N ALA A 378 -14.27 81.32 6.49
CA ALA A 378 -13.68 80.14 5.82
C ALA A 378 -14.68 79.00 5.56
N SER A 379 -15.93 79.12 6.00
CA SER A 379 -17.00 78.12 5.89
C SER A 379 -16.70 76.84 6.68
N TYR A 380 -16.83 76.95 8.00
CA TYR A 380 -16.65 75.90 9.00
C TYR A 380 -17.09 74.49 8.55
N ASP A 381 -18.29 74.34 7.99
CA ASP A 381 -18.83 73.02 7.60
C ASP A 381 -17.96 72.29 6.56
N PHE A 382 -17.50 73.00 5.52
CA PHE A 382 -16.66 72.38 4.49
C PHE A 382 -15.28 72.02 5.01
N LEU A 383 -14.75 72.81 5.94
CA LEU A 383 -13.46 72.53 6.56
C LEU A 383 -13.52 71.23 7.38
N ASN A 384 -14.61 71.03 8.13
CA ASN A 384 -14.85 69.77 8.83
C ASN A 384 -15.01 68.57 7.89
N ILE A 385 -15.75 68.72 6.77
CA ILE A 385 -15.90 67.62 5.79
C ILE A 385 -14.54 67.25 5.17
N ILE A 386 -13.69 68.22 4.87
CA ILE A 386 -12.32 67.97 4.37
C ILE A 386 -11.47 67.23 5.41
N LEU A 387 -11.56 67.62 6.69
CA LEU A 387 -10.83 66.95 7.76
C LEU A 387 -11.32 65.50 7.97
N VAL A 388 -12.64 65.27 7.95
CA VAL A 388 -13.22 63.92 7.98
C VAL A 388 -12.74 63.08 6.79
N GLY A 389 -12.76 63.64 5.58
CA GLY A 389 -12.22 62.97 4.39
C GLY A 389 -10.73 62.63 4.52
N THR A 390 -9.96 63.50 5.18
CA THR A 390 -8.52 63.29 5.44
C THR A 390 -8.29 62.16 6.44
N ILE A 391 -9.10 62.06 7.50
CA ILE A 391 -9.07 60.92 8.44
C ILE A 391 -9.37 59.61 7.70
N ILE A 392 -10.42 59.59 6.86
CA ILE A 392 -10.79 58.41 6.06
C ILE A 392 -9.65 58.03 5.08
N ASN A 393 -8.97 59.01 4.49
CA ASN A 393 -7.79 58.74 3.63
C ASN A 393 -6.62 58.12 4.41
N CYS A 394 -6.37 58.55 5.65
CA CYS A 394 -5.35 57.95 6.50
C CYS A 394 -5.70 56.50 6.88
N VAL A 395 -6.98 56.21 7.13
CA VAL A 395 -7.45 54.82 7.33
C VAL A 395 -7.22 53.98 6.07
N TYR A 396 -7.44 54.52 4.88
CA TYR A 396 -7.12 53.85 3.62
C TYR A 396 -5.63 53.48 3.51
N VAL A 397 -4.71 54.38 3.86
CA VAL A 397 -3.26 54.09 3.87
C VAL A 397 -2.92 52.97 4.85
N ILE A 398 -3.53 52.95 6.03
CA ILE A 398 -3.35 51.87 7.01
C ILE A 398 -3.85 50.53 6.44
N LEU A 399 -4.99 50.51 5.75
CA LEU A 399 -5.51 49.27 5.15
C LEU A 399 -4.64 48.72 4.00
N LEU A 400 -3.94 49.59 3.25
CA LEU A 400 -2.97 49.19 2.22
C LEU A 400 -1.67 48.55 2.76
N SER A 401 -1.43 48.68 4.07
CA SER A 401 -0.25 48.11 4.74
C SER A 401 -0.53 46.73 5.38
N LYS A 402 -1.62 46.07 4.95
CA LYS A 402 -1.93 44.68 5.30
C LYS A 402 -1.15 43.72 4.39
N GLU A 403 -0.63 42.64 4.96
CA GLU A 403 0.18 41.64 4.24
C GLU A 403 -0.68 40.79 3.29
N ASP A 404 -1.80 40.25 3.81
CA ASP A 404 -2.73 39.44 3.02
C ASP A 404 -4.07 40.16 2.80
N TYR A 405 -4.48 40.22 1.54
CA TYR A 405 -5.78 40.75 1.13
C TYR A 405 -6.78 39.63 0.87
N ARG A 406 -7.87 39.63 1.64
CA ARG A 406 -9.09 38.90 1.28
C ARG A 406 -9.92 39.77 0.34
N LYS A 407 -10.86 39.15 -0.40
CA LYS A 407 -11.81 39.86 -1.26
C LYS A 407 -12.53 41.01 -0.55
N ILE A 408 -12.93 40.80 0.71
CA ILE A 408 -13.57 41.83 1.55
C ILE A 408 -12.63 43.01 1.83
N ASP A 409 -11.34 42.75 2.06
CA ASP A 409 -10.35 43.81 2.29
C ASP A 409 -10.21 44.70 1.04
N CYS A 410 -10.14 44.10 -0.16
CA CYS A 410 -10.12 44.85 -1.42
C CYS A 410 -11.37 45.71 -1.64
N ILE A 411 -12.55 45.18 -1.30
CA ILE A 411 -13.82 45.91 -1.38
C ILE A 411 -13.81 47.13 -0.46
N ILE A 412 -13.39 46.96 0.80
CA ILE A 412 -13.32 48.04 1.79
C ILE A 412 -12.30 49.10 1.38
N ILE A 413 -11.10 48.68 0.92
CA ILE A 413 -10.04 49.58 0.44
C ILE A 413 -10.55 50.45 -0.71
N TYR A 414 -11.27 49.86 -1.67
CA TYR A 414 -11.84 50.59 -2.79
C TYR A 414 -12.92 51.59 -2.36
N LEU A 415 -13.81 51.20 -1.45
CA LEU A 415 -14.86 52.08 -0.93
C LEU A 415 -14.28 53.29 -0.20
N ILE A 416 -13.38 53.04 0.76
CA ILE A 416 -12.78 54.09 1.60
C ILE A 416 -11.98 55.06 0.73
N LYS A 417 -11.24 54.58 -0.27
CA LYS A 417 -10.51 55.42 -1.23
C LYS A 417 -11.43 56.42 -1.95
N ASN A 418 -12.54 55.95 -2.49
CA ASN A 418 -13.45 56.78 -3.26
C ASN A 418 -14.25 57.75 -2.38
N ILE A 419 -14.67 57.32 -1.18
CA ILE A 419 -15.34 58.20 -0.22
C ILE A 419 -14.39 59.31 0.25
N ALA A 420 -13.16 58.97 0.62
CA ALA A 420 -12.15 59.95 1.03
C ALA A 420 -11.89 60.98 -0.06
N PHE A 421 -11.67 60.52 -1.30
CA PHE A 421 -11.48 61.38 -2.47
C PHE A 421 -12.67 62.32 -2.67
N SER A 422 -13.89 61.80 -2.66
CA SER A 422 -15.11 62.57 -2.89
C SER A 422 -15.34 63.64 -1.82
N LEU A 423 -15.09 63.34 -0.54
CA LEU A 423 -15.27 64.29 0.55
C LEU A 423 -14.25 65.42 0.49
N ILE A 424 -12.98 65.12 0.21
CA ILE A 424 -11.91 66.13 0.11
C ILE A 424 -12.12 67.00 -1.12
N PHE A 425 -12.08 66.41 -2.32
CA PHE A 425 -12.13 67.17 -3.57
C PHE A 425 -13.51 67.75 -3.84
N GLY A 426 -14.58 67.04 -3.50
CA GLY A 426 -15.94 67.57 -3.62
C GLY A 426 -16.17 68.80 -2.74
N SER A 427 -15.62 68.82 -1.52
CA SER A 427 -15.71 69.99 -0.64
C SER A 427 -14.87 71.17 -1.13
N ILE A 428 -13.64 70.91 -1.59
CA ILE A 428 -12.77 71.95 -2.17
C ILE A 428 -13.42 72.56 -3.41
N THR A 429 -13.88 71.75 -4.36
CA THR A 429 -14.54 72.21 -5.58
C THR A 429 -15.79 73.02 -5.28
N THR A 430 -16.61 72.56 -4.33
CA THR A 430 -17.83 73.29 -3.93
C THR A 430 -17.51 74.63 -3.28
N LYS A 431 -16.47 74.71 -2.44
CA LYS A 431 -15.99 75.95 -1.85
C LYS A 431 -15.46 76.91 -2.92
N SER A 432 -14.65 76.43 -3.84
CA SER A 432 -14.12 77.22 -4.97
C SER A 432 -15.23 77.72 -5.88
N TYR A 433 -16.22 76.87 -6.21
CA TYR A 433 -17.39 77.24 -7.00
C TYR A 433 -18.22 78.32 -6.30
N ARG A 434 -18.41 78.21 -4.97
CA ARG A 434 -19.11 79.23 -4.19
C ARG A 434 -18.40 80.57 -4.24
N ILE A 435 -17.07 80.60 -4.09
CA ILE A 435 -16.27 81.84 -4.20
C ILE A 435 -16.42 82.44 -5.60
N TYR A 436 -16.28 81.63 -6.65
CA TYR A 436 -16.49 82.04 -8.03
C TYR A 436 -17.87 82.65 -8.25
N TYR A 437 -18.91 82.00 -7.74
CA TYR A 437 -20.29 82.43 -7.89
C TYR A 437 -20.57 83.76 -7.18
N ILE A 438 -20.05 83.93 -5.95
CA ILE A 438 -20.13 85.20 -5.20
C ILE A 438 -19.44 86.33 -5.96
N SER A 439 -18.25 86.08 -6.53
CA SER A 439 -17.51 87.08 -7.29
C SER A 439 -18.20 87.49 -8.59
N LYS A 440 -18.95 86.58 -9.24
CA LYS A 440 -19.58 86.83 -10.55
C LYS A 440 -20.99 87.44 -10.46
N MET A 441 -21.78 87.09 -9.45
CA MET A 441 -23.16 87.61 -9.31
C MET A 441 -23.23 88.84 -8.38
N LYS A 442 -23.25 90.05 -8.95
CA LYS A 442 -23.41 91.34 -8.24
C LYS A 442 -24.83 91.67 -7.74
N ARG A 443 -25.84 90.77 -7.85
CA ARG A 443 -27.26 91.08 -7.59
C ARG A 443 -27.87 90.21 -6.48
N ARG A 444 -28.83 90.79 -5.72
CA ARG A 444 -29.52 90.23 -4.54
C ARG A 444 -30.02 88.79 -4.76
N ILE A 445 -29.22 87.82 -4.35
CA ILE A 445 -29.66 86.41 -4.27
C ILE A 445 -30.27 86.17 -2.90
N ASN A 446 -31.38 85.42 -2.90
CA ASN A 446 -32.05 84.97 -1.68
C ASN A 446 -31.12 84.00 -0.91
N SER A 447 -30.51 84.48 0.17
CA SER A 447 -29.49 83.76 0.95
C SER A 447 -29.97 82.43 1.53
N LYS A 448 -31.29 82.27 1.72
CA LYS A 448 -31.89 81.02 2.25
C LYS A 448 -31.75 79.84 1.29
N ILE A 449 -31.93 80.04 -0.03
CA ILE A 449 -31.85 78.95 -1.03
C ILE A 449 -30.39 78.51 -1.24
N LEU A 450 -29.44 79.45 -1.16
CA LEU A 450 -28.02 79.15 -1.34
C LEU A 450 -27.45 78.30 -0.19
N ASN A 451 -28.01 78.41 1.02
CA ASN A 451 -27.56 77.67 2.19
C ASN A 451 -27.99 76.18 2.19
N SER A 452 -29.15 75.84 1.61
CA SER A 452 -29.58 74.44 1.51
C SER A 452 -28.88 73.69 0.37
N LEU A 453 -28.59 74.38 -0.74
CA LEU A 453 -27.94 73.78 -1.91
C LEU A 453 -26.42 73.64 -1.78
N LYS A 454 -25.80 74.18 -0.72
CA LYS A 454 -24.34 74.23 -0.59
C LYS A 454 -23.69 72.84 -0.52
N PHE A 455 -24.35 71.81 0.00
CA PHE A 455 -23.78 70.46 0.10
C PHE A 455 -24.09 69.56 -1.09
N VAL A 456 -24.99 69.99 -1.98
CA VAL A 456 -25.49 69.15 -3.09
C VAL A 456 -24.36 68.63 -3.97
N PRO A 457 -23.39 69.45 -4.45
CA PRO A 457 -22.35 68.94 -5.35
C PRO A 457 -21.46 67.88 -4.69
N THR A 458 -21.09 68.08 -3.42
CA THR A 458 -20.28 67.10 -2.65
C THR A 458 -21.05 65.80 -2.45
N LEU A 459 -22.33 65.88 -2.04
CA LEU A 459 -23.15 64.70 -1.82
C LEU A 459 -23.42 63.95 -3.13
N THR A 460 -23.69 64.67 -4.23
CA THR A 460 -23.86 64.07 -5.56
C THR A 460 -22.61 63.29 -5.98
N LEU A 461 -21.41 63.86 -5.78
CA LEU A 461 -20.15 63.17 -6.09
C LEU A 461 -19.99 61.88 -5.26
N VAL A 462 -20.27 61.94 -3.95
CA VAL A 462 -20.24 60.75 -3.07
C VAL A 462 -21.26 59.70 -3.55
N CYS A 463 -22.49 60.10 -3.85
CA CYS A 463 -23.53 59.20 -4.36
C CYS A 463 -23.12 58.53 -5.67
N VAL A 464 -22.51 59.27 -6.61
CA VAL A 464 -22.01 58.71 -7.87
C VAL A 464 -20.95 57.64 -7.60
N HIS A 465 -19.97 57.91 -6.73
CA HIS A 465 -18.95 56.92 -6.38
C HIS A 465 -19.51 55.70 -5.64
N ILE A 466 -20.53 55.87 -4.78
CA ILE A 466 -21.22 54.75 -4.13
C ILE A 466 -21.99 53.91 -5.15
N ILE A 467 -22.68 54.52 -6.10
CA ILE A 467 -23.40 53.80 -7.16
C ILE A 467 -22.43 53.01 -8.03
N ILE A 468 -21.30 53.61 -8.45
CA ILE A 468 -20.25 52.91 -9.21
C ILE A 468 -19.70 51.74 -8.39
N PHE A 469 -19.44 51.94 -7.10
CA PHE A 469 -18.99 50.88 -6.21
C PHE A 469 -19.99 49.71 -6.11
N LEU A 470 -21.29 50.01 -5.94
CA LEU A 470 -22.33 49.00 -5.90
C LEU A 470 -22.41 48.23 -7.22
N ILE A 471 -22.30 48.91 -8.37
CA ILE A 471 -22.22 48.27 -9.69
C ILE A 471 -21.02 47.32 -9.76
N LEU A 472 -19.84 47.74 -9.30
CA LEU A 472 -18.65 46.88 -9.30
C LEU A 472 -18.78 45.64 -8.42
N ILE A 473 -19.45 45.75 -7.26
CA ILE A 473 -19.75 44.60 -6.41
C ILE A 473 -20.74 43.66 -7.10
N LEU A 474 -21.84 44.20 -7.65
CA LEU A 474 -22.87 43.42 -8.34
C LEU A 474 -22.29 42.65 -9.54
N LEU A 475 -21.33 43.25 -10.24
CA LEU A 475 -20.63 42.63 -11.36
C LEU A 475 -19.45 41.73 -10.93
N ASN A 476 -19.20 41.55 -9.63
CA ASN A 476 -18.06 40.79 -9.08
C ASN A 476 -16.69 41.21 -9.65
N MET A 477 -16.53 42.48 -10.04
CA MET A 477 -15.34 43.01 -10.72
C MET A 477 -14.15 43.32 -9.79
N ILE A 478 -14.24 42.92 -8.52
CA ILE A 478 -13.20 43.12 -7.50
C ILE A 478 -12.73 41.74 -7.04
N GLU A 479 -11.50 41.39 -7.42
CA GLU A 479 -10.89 40.10 -7.11
C GLU A 479 -9.49 40.30 -6.51
N ASN A 480 -9.07 39.39 -5.64
CA ASN A 480 -7.68 39.29 -5.23
C ASN A 480 -6.98 38.29 -6.15
N VAL A 481 -6.01 38.78 -6.90
CA VAL A 481 -5.27 37.96 -7.88
C VAL A 481 -3.86 37.76 -7.34
N LYS A 482 -3.40 36.51 -7.43
CA LYS A 482 -1.99 36.16 -7.22
C LYS A 482 -1.23 36.60 -8.46
N ASP A 483 -0.26 37.48 -8.27
CA ASP A 483 0.61 37.98 -9.32
C ASP A 483 2.06 37.65 -9.00
N ILE A 484 2.92 37.78 -10.00
CA ILE A 484 4.31 37.36 -9.93
C ILE A 484 5.20 38.59 -10.14
N ASP A 485 6.21 38.76 -9.27
CA ASP A 485 7.19 39.83 -9.42
C ASP A 485 8.33 39.46 -10.39
N GLU A 486 9.24 40.40 -10.67
CA GLU A 486 10.38 40.18 -11.57
C GLU A 486 11.33 39.05 -11.09
N ASN A 487 11.27 38.68 -9.81
CA ASN A 487 12.05 37.60 -9.22
C ASN A 487 11.25 36.30 -9.09
N GLU A 488 10.15 36.17 -9.84
CA GLU A 488 9.27 35.00 -9.85
C GLU A 488 8.60 34.70 -8.49
N LYS A 489 8.58 35.69 -7.58
CA LYS A 489 7.93 35.57 -6.27
C LYS A 489 6.46 35.93 -6.36
N GLU A 490 5.64 35.14 -5.69
CA GLU A 490 4.20 35.31 -5.67
C GLU A 490 3.79 36.36 -4.64
N TYR A 491 2.91 37.28 -5.05
CA TYR A 491 2.28 38.25 -4.15
C TYR A 491 0.80 38.42 -4.48
N VAL A 492 0.00 38.84 -3.50
CA VAL A 492 -1.44 39.05 -3.69
C VAL A 492 -1.71 40.53 -3.91
N LYS A 493 -2.38 40.87 -5.01
CA LYS A 493 -2.85 42.24 -5.28
C LYS A 493 -4.36 42.29 -5.49
N CYS A 494 -4.98 43.40 -5.09
CA CYS A 494 -6.36 43.68 -5.47
C CYS A 494 -6.41 44.09 -6.94
N SER A 495 -7.09 43.29 -7.76
CA SER A 495 -7.39 43.60 -9.15
C SER A 495 -8.76 44.27 -9.23
N TYR A 496 -8.81 45.39 -9.94
CA TYR A 496 -10.03 46.14 -10.21
C TYR A 496 -10.23 46.21 -11.73
N SER A 497 -11.46 46.01 -12.21
CA SER A 497 -11.81 46.07 -13.65
C SER A 497 -11.28 47.33 -14.35
N GLN A 498 -11.00 47.25 -15.66
CA GLN A 498 -10.53 48.41 -16.43
C GLN A 498 -11.48 49.61 -16.39
N ILE A 499 -12.78 49.40 -16.09
CA ILE A 499 -13.73 50.50 -15.85
C ILE A 499 -13.26 51.38 -14.67
N SER A 500 -12.58 50.82 -13.67
CA SER A 500 -11.97 51.60 -12.58
C SER A 500 -10.68 52.34 -12.99
N LYS A 501 -10.14 52.07 -14.18
CA LYS A 501 -8.99 52.77 -14.76
C LYS A 501 -9.39 53.98 -15.62
N LEU A 502 -10.69 54.22 -15.83
CA LEU A 502 -11.19 55.49 -16.38
C LEU A 502 -10.87 56.62 -15.38
N ARG A 503 -9.64 57.14 -15.48
CA ARG A 503 -9.21 58.36 -14.77
C ARG A 503 -9.92 59.54 -15.44
N TYR A 504 -10.81 60.20 -14.70
CA TYR A 504 -11.29 61.54 -15.01
C TYR A 504 -10.24 62.59 -14.69
#